data_AF-A0A9D8HD38-F1
#
_entry.id   AF-A0A9D8HD38-F1
#
_cell.length_a   1.000
_cell.length_b   1.000
_cell.length_c   1.000
_cell.angle_alpha   90.00
_cell.angle_beta   90.00
_cell.angle_gamma   90.00
#
_symmetry.space_group_name_H-M   'P 1'
#
loop_
_entity.id
_entity.type
_entity.pdbx_description
1 polymer ?
#
loop_
_entity_poly.entity_id
_entity_poly.type
_entity_poly.pdbx_seq_one_letter_code
_entity_poly.pdbx_strand_id
1 'polypeptide(L)'
;MTKAFTWRQRLRYRFDNSLSRGIWGVLAWLGILALAFFLVIALVILITGIGPGGEPTTFPEALWYALTRSLDPGTFSGDEGLSFRLVMLIVTLTGIFLAAAIIGLVSSSIDRRLDNLRRGKSIVVEQGHTLILGGGDKL
;
A
#
# COMPACT_ATOMS: atom_id res chain seq x y z
N MET A 1 18.20 -14.82 -33.11
CA MET A 1 17.60 -13.48 -33.20
C MET A 1 17.13 -13.05 -31.81
N THR A 2 17.92 -12.23 -31.10
CA THR A 2 17.55 -11.70 -29.78
C THR A 2 16.49 -10.62 -29.96
N LYS A 3 15.22 -10.93 -29.67
CA LYS A 3 14.13 -9.92 -29.69
C LYS A 3 14.52 -8.79 -28.73
N ALA A 4 14.71 -7.58 -29.27
CA ALA A 4 14.95 -6.39 -28.47
C ALA A 4 13.69 -6.12 -27.61
N PHE A 5 13.81 -6.33 -26.30
CA PHE A 5 12.71 -6.09 -25.36
C PHE A 5 12.32 -4.61 -25.36
N THR A 6 11.03 -4.34 -25.53
CA THR A 6 10.48 -2.98 -25.54
C THR A 6 10.57 -2.35 -24.14
N TRP A 7 10.69 -1.03 -24.05
CA TRP A 7 10.77 -0.31 -22.77
C TRP A 7 9.61 -0.64 -21.81
N ARG A 8 8.39 -0.81 -22.33
CA ARG A 8 7.21 -1.28 -21.58
C ARG A 8 7.37 -2.69 -21.01
N GLN A 9 8.01 -3.60 -21.76
CA GLN A 9 8.24 -4.98 -21.31
C GLN A 9 9.27 -5.02 -20.18
N ARG A 10 10.30 -4.17 -20.22
CA ARG A 10 11.28 -4.04 -19.14
C ARG A 10 10.65 -3.47 -17.86
N LEU A 11 9.80 -2.45 -17.98
CA LEU A 11 9.05 -1.90 -16.83
C LEU A 11 8.10 -2.93 -16.21
N ARG A 12 7.32 -3.64 -17.04
CA ARG A 12 6.42 -4.70 -16.58
C ARG A 12 7.18 -5.85 -15.94
N TYR A 13 8.30 -6.27 -16.52
CA TYR A 13 9.15 -7.29 -15.94
C TYR A 13 9.71 -6.87 -14.57
N ARG A 14 10.12 -5.61 -14.40
CA ARG A 14 10.58 -5.10 -13.10
C ARG A 14 9.44 -5.00 -12.08
N PHE A 15 8.23 -4.64 -12.52
CA PHE A 15 7.02 -4.65 -11.70
C PHE A 15 6.70 -6.08 -11.23
N ASP A 16 6.56 -7.02 -12.16
CA ASP A 16 6.26 -8.43 -11.88
C ASP A 16 7.33 -9.05 -10.96
N ASN A 17 8.62 -8.76 -11.22
CA ASN A 17 9.74 -9.22 -10.40
C ASN A 17 9.81 -8.57 -9.01
N SER A 18 9.13 -7.45 -8.80
CA SER A 18 9.02 -6.84 -7.47
C SER A 18 7.82 -7.35 -6.69
N LEU A 19 6.72 -7.72 -7.38
CA LEU A 19 5.58 -8.41 -6.76
C LEU A 19 5.94 -9.84 -6.36
N SER A 20 6.82 -10.51 -7.12
CA SER A 20 7.29 -11.87 -6.80
C SER A 20 8.15 -11.94 -5.53
N ARG A 21 8.62 -10.81 -5.00
CA ARG A 21 9.38 -10.73 -3.73
C ARG A 21 8.51 -10.92 -2.48
N GLY A 22 7.24 -11.27 -2.65
CA GLY A 22 6.29 -11.53 -1.57
C GLY A 22 5.55 -10.27 -1.13
N ILE A 23 4.99 -10.33 0.09
CA ILE A 23 4.04 -9.33 0.61
C ILE A 23 4.67 -7.94 0.71
N TRP A 24 5.96 -7.86 1.06
CA TRP A 24 6.70 -6.60 1.12
C TRP A 24 6.76 -5.87 -0.23
N GLY A 25 6.81 -6.61 -1.34
CA GLY A 25 6.75 -6.03 -2.68
C GLY A 25 5.39 -5.40 -2.98
N VAL A 26 4.31 -6.08 -2.59
CA VAL A 26 2.94 -5.59 -2.76
C VAL A 26 2.69 -4.34 -1.90
N LEU A 27 3.14 -4.34 -0.63
CA LEU A 27 3.06 -3.19 0.26
C LEU A 27 3.81 -1.96 -0.30
N ALA A 28 5.00 -2.16 -0.87
CA ALA A 28 5.75 -1.07 -1.49
C ALA A 28 5.01 -0.44 -2.67
N TRP A 29 4.41 -1.25 -3.55
CA TRP A 29 3.60 -0.74 -4.67
C TRP A 29 2.33 -0.05 -4.20
N LEU A 30 1.67 -0.58 -3.18
CA LEU A 30 0.51 0.06 -2.58
C LEU A 30 0.87 1.45 -2.04
N GLY A 31 2.01 1.56 -1.34
CA GLY A 31 2.53 2.84 -0.85
C GLY A 31 2.88 3.83 -1.96
N ILE A 32 3.52 3.37 -3.05
CA ILE A 32 3.83 4.22 -4.21
C ILE A 32 2.54 4.73 -4.88
N LEU A 33 1.56 3.86 -5.06
CA LEU A 33 0.27 4.24 -5.65
C LEU A 33 -0.49 5.22 -4.76
N ALA A 34 -0.49 5.01 -3.44
CA ALA A 34 -1.07 5.93 -2.47
C ALA A 34 -0.39 7.31 -2.53
N LEU A 35 0.94 7.35 -2.52
CA LEU A 35 1.69 8.59 -2.61
C LEU A 35 1.40 9.34 -3.91
N ALA A 36 1.39 8.62 -5.04
CA ALA A 36 1.05 9.20 -6.34
C ALA A 36 -0.37 9.79 -6.34
N PHE A 37 -1.34 9.09 -5.74
CA PHE A 37 -2.70 9.60 -5.58
C PHE A 37 -2.75 10.90 -4.78
N PHE A 38 -2.08 10.97 -3.61
CA PHE A 38 -2.08 12.19 -2.79
C PHE A 38 -1.36 13.36 -3.45
N LEU A 39 -0.30 13.11 -4.22
CA LEU A 39 0.36 14.14 -5.03
C LEU A 39 -0.57 14.71 -6.11
N VAL A 40 -1.36 13.85 -6.77
CA VAL A 40 -2.37 14.30 -7.75
C VAL A 40 -3.44 15.14 -7.07
N ILE A 41 -3.94 14.74 -5.91
CA ILE A 41 -4.91 15.53 -5.14
C ILE A 41 -4.33 16.89 -4.75
N ALA A 42 -3.10 16.92 -4.22
CA ALA A 42 -2.44 18.17 -3.85
C ALA A 42 -2.29 19.11 -5.05
N LEU A 43 -1.98 18.57 -6.23
CA LEU A 43 -1.91 19.35 -7.48
C LEU A 43 -3.29 19.88 -7.90
N VAL A 44 -4.35 19.07 -7.79
CA VAL A 44 -5.72 19.49 -8.09
C VAL A 44 -6.15 20.64 -7.17
N ILE A 45 -5.89 20.51 -5.86
CA ILE A 45 -6.16 21.55 -4.85
C ILE A 45 -5.42 22.85 -5.22
N LEU A 46 -4.13 22.75 -5.57
CA LEU A 46 -3.31 23.89 -5.97
C LEU A 46 -3.86 24.59 -7.23
N ILE A 47 -4.19 23.84 -8.28
CA ILE A 47 -4.67 24.41 -9.56
C ILE A 47 -6.07 25.03 -9.41
N THR A 48 -6.93 24.38 -8.63
CA THR A 48 -8.30 24.86 -8.40
C THR A 48 -8.38 25.99 -7.39
N GLY A 49 -7.31 26.24 -6.62
CA GLY A 49 -7.25 27.27 -5.58
C GLY A 49 -8.17 26.99 -4.40
N ILE A 50 -8.64 25.75 -4.25
CA ILE A 50 -9.59 25.37 -3.20
C ILE A 50 -8.78 25.01 -1.96
N GLY A 51 -8.97 25.70 -0.84
CA GLY A 51 -8.34 25.35 0.43
C GLY A 51 -9.28 25.50 1.63
N PRO A 52 -8.83 25.08 2.82
CA PRO A 52 -9.59 25.24 4.06
C PRO A 52 -9.93 26.72 4.29
N GLY A 53 -11.20 27.01 4.60
CA GLY A 53 -11.69 28.39 4.73
C GLY A 53 -11.82 29.18 3.43
N GLY A 54 -11.70 28.53 2.26
CA GLY A 54 -11.81 29.19 0.95
C GLY A 54 -10.55 29.94 0.53
N GLU A 55 -9.45 29.85 1.28
CA GLU A 55 -8.18 30.46 0.92
C GLU A 55 -7.27 29.49 0.14
N PRO A 56 -6.54 29.97 -0.89
CA PRO A 56 -5.61 29.14 -1.63
C PRO A 56 -4.43 28.72 -0.73
N THR A 57 -4.06 27.44 -0.80
CA THR A 57 -2.95 26.85 -0.01
C THR A 57 -1.72 26.55 -0.87
N THR A 58 -0.57 26.42 -0.22
CA THR A 58 0.66 26.01 -0.91
C THR A 58 0.67 24.49 -1.18
N PHE A 59 1.43 24.05 -2.20
CA PHE A 59 1.52 22.62 -2.54
C PHE A 59 1.93 21.70 -1.37
N PRO A 60 2.95 22.04 -0.56
CA PRO A 60 3.33 21.22 0.59
C PRO A 60 2.22 21.11 1.63
N GLU A 61 1.47 22.20 1.88
CA GLU A 61 0.34 22.21 2.80
C GLU A 61 -0.83 21.38 2.26
N ALA A 62 -1.15 21.51 0.97
CA ALA A 62 -2.19 20.71 0.32
C ALA A 62 -1.88 19.19 0.41
N LEU A 63 -0.62 18.82 0.20
CA LEU A 63 -0.16 17.44 0.37
C LEU A 63 -0.25 16.99 1.83
N TRP A 64 0.15 17.84 2.77
CA TRP A 64 0.05 17.59 4.21
C TRP A 64 -1.40 17.36 4.65
N TYR A 65 -2.33 18.20 4.18
CA TYR A 65 -3.76 18.03 4.45
C TYR A 65 -4.29 16.72 3.87
N ALA A 66 -3.99 16.40 2.60
CA ALA A 66 -4.46 15.17 1.97
C ALA A 66 -3.94 13.92 2.71
N LEU A 67 -2.67 13.93 3.14
CA LEU A 67 -2.06 12.84 3.90
C LEU A 67 -2.66 12.70 5.29
N THR A 68 -2.72 13.77 6.07
CA THR A 68 -3.26 13.72 7.44
C THR A 68 -4.73 13.34 7.45
N ARG A 69 -5.54 13.83 6.51
CA ARG A 69 -6.94 13.44 6.31
C ARG A 69 -7.12 11.95 6.04
N SER A 70 -6.18 11.35 5.30
CA SER A 70 -6.23 9.91 4.99
C SER A 70 -5.89 9.01 6.18
N LEU A 71 -5.08 9.52 7.12
CA LEU A 71 -4.64 8.81 8.33
C LEU A 71 -5.61 9.06 9.50
N ASP A 72 -6.21 10.24 9.55
CA ASP A 72 -7.24 10.63 10.51
C ASP A 72 -8.39 11.37 9.80
N PRO A 73 -9.44 10.63 9.39
CA PRO A 73 -10.65 11.20 8.81
C PRO A 73 -11.42 12.16 9.73
N GLY A 74 -11.11 12.21 11.03
CA GLY A 74 -11.88 12.94 12.04
C GLY A 74 -11.84 14.47 11.91
N THR A 75 -10.89 15.03 11.15
CA THR A 75 -10.67 16.48 11.06
C THR A 75 -11.55 17.15 9.99
N PHE A 76 -12.87 17.26 10.22
CA PHE A 76 -13.80 18.00 9.35
C PHE A 76 -13.80 19.52 9.57
N SER A 77 -12.92 20.03 10.44
CA SER A 77 -12.88 21.46 10.78
C SER A 77 -12.26 22.26 9.63
N GLY A 78 -13.01 23.22 9.08
CA GLY A 78 -12.52 24.15 8.06
C GLY A 78 -12.88 23.81 6.62
N ASP A 79 -13.68 22.76 6.38
CA ASP A 79 -14.15 22.41 5.04
C ASP A 79 -15.24 23.40 4.57
N GLU A 80 -14.83 24.51 3.98
CA GLU A 80 -15.71 25.49 3.34
C GLU A 80 -15.78 25.27 1.82
N GLY A 81 -17.00 25.36 1.27
CA GLY A 81 -17.24 25.11 -0.15
C GLY A 81 -17.58 23.64 -0.48
N LEU A 82 -18.58 23.46 -1.35
CA LEU A 82 -19.07 22.14 -1.76
C LEU A 82 -18.03 21.36 -2.56
N SER A 83 -17.24 22.05 -3.40
CA SER A 83 -16.15 21.46 -4.19
C SER A 83 -15.05 20.88 -3.31
N PHE A 84 -14.60 21.61 -2.29
CA PHE A 84 -13.60 21.13 -1.33
C PHE A 84 -14.09 19.89 -0.59
N ARG A 85 -15.33 19.92 -0.08
CA ARG A 85 -15.94 18.79 0.63
C ARG A 85 -16.00 17.53 -0.20
N LEU A 86 -16.34 17.63 -1.49
CA LEU A 86 -16.37 16.46 -2.39
C LEU A 86 -14.97 15.89 -2.62
N VAL A 87 -13.96 16.74 -2.86
CA VAL A 87 -12.57 16.31 -3.01
C VAL A 87 -12.08 15.62 -1.73
N MET A 88 -12.31 16.24 -0.57
CA MET A 88 -11.90 15.69 0.72
C MET A 88 -12.64 14.39 1.06
N LEU A 89 -13.90 14.24 0.66
CA LEU A 89 -14.63 12.98 0.82
C LEU A 89 -13.98 11.85 0.02
N ILE A 90 -13.55 12.11 -1.22
CA ILE A 90 -12.84 11.13 -2.06
C ILE A 90 -11.50 10.75 -1.40
N VAL A 91 -10.77 11.72 -0.87
CA VAL A 91 -9.51 11.49 -0.13
C VAL A 91 -9.75 10.60 1.08
N THR A 92 -10.77 10.89 1.87
CA THR A 92 -11.13 10.12 3.07
C THR A 92 -11.51 8.68 2.73
N LEU A 93 -12.40 8.47 1.74
CA LEU A 93 -12.77 7.12 1.30
C LEU A 93 -11.54 6.35 0.82
N THR A 94 -10.69 6.99 0.03
CA THR A 94 -9.45 6.38 -0.46
C THR A 94 -8.51 6.02 0.69
N GLY A 95 -8.35 6.90 1.68
CA GLY A 95 -7.58 6.63 2.90
C GLY A 95 -8.08 5.41 3.66
N ILE A 96 -9.40 5.30 3.87
CA ILE A 96 -10.02 4.13 4.52
C ILE A 96 -9.74 2.84 3.74
N PHE A 97 -9.91 2.86 2.41
CA PHE A 97 -9.60 1.69 1.58
C PHE A 97 -8.12 1.30 1.63
N LEU A 98 -7.21 2.29 1.61
CA LEU A 98 -5.77 2.06 1.74
C LEU A 98 -5.43 1.44 3.10
N ALA A 99 -5.98 1.98 4.18
CA ALA A 99 -5.79 1.44 5.52
C ALA A 99 -6.29 -0.01 5.62
N ALA A 100 -7.49 -0.29 5.11
CA ALA A 100 -8.06 -1.64 5.08
C ALA A 100 -7.19 -2.60 4.26
N ALA A 101 -6.67 -2.17 3.11
CA ALA A 101 -5.77 -2.98 2.28
C ALA A 101 -4.45 -3.30 3.00
N ILE A 102 -3.85 -2.30 3.68
CA ILE A 102 -2.63 -2.50 4.47
C ILE A 102 -2.88 -3.50 5.60
N ILE A 103 -3.95 -3.32 6.38
CA ILE A 103 -4.31 -4.22 7.49
C ILE A 103 -4.54 -5.64 6.97
N GLY A 104 -5.27 -5.81 5.86
CA GLY A 104 -5.52 -7.12 5.26
C GLY A 104 -4.23 -7.82 4.79
N LEU A 105 -3.32 -7.07 4.16
CA LEU A 105 -2.02 -7.61 3.74
C LEU A 105 -1.15 -8.01 4.93
N VAL A 106 -1.11 -7.17 5.97
CA VAL A 106 -0.35 -7.45 7.20
C VAL A 106 -0.93 -8.67 7.92
N SER A 107 -2.24 -8.75 8.09
CA SER A 107 -2.93 -9.90 8.69
C SER A 107 -2.56 -11.19 7.95
N SER A 108 -2.70 -11.20 6.63
CA SER A 108 -2.36 -12.37 5.82
C SER A 108 -0.86 -12.74 5.89
N SER A 109 0.02 -11.77 6.14
CA SER A 109 1.44 -12.04 6.39
C SER A 109 1.66 -12.72 7.73
N ILE A 110 0.97 -12.24 8.77
CA ILE A 110 1.04 -12.78 10.13
C ILE A 110 0.49 -14.21 10.14
N ASP A 111 -0.68 -14.44 9.52
CA ASP A 111 -1.29 -15.76 9.42
C ASP A 111 -0.35 -16.77 8.74
N ARG A 112 0.27 -16.38 7.62
CA ARG A 112 1.28 -17.23 6.95
C ARG A 112 2.49 -17.52 7.84
N ARG A 113 2.92 -16.56 8.66
CA ARG A 113 4.03 -16.78 9.59
C ARG A 113 3.62 -17.74 10.71
N LEU A 114 2.42 -17.58 11.28
CA LEU A 114 1.89 -18.50 12.28
C LEU A 114 1.70 -19.91 11.73
N ASP A 115 1.17 -20.07 10.52
CA ASP A 115 1.00 -21.37 9.88
C ASP A 115 2.32 -22.10 9.68
N ASN A 116 3.38 -21.38 9.32
CA ASN A 116 4.71 -21.96 9.20
C ASN A 116 5.25 -22.45 10.56
N LEU A 117 4.97 -21.71 11.65
CA LEU A 117 5.32 -22.14 13.00
C LEU A 117 4.51 -23.37 13.43
N ARG A 118 3.20 -23.40 13.16
CA ARG A 118 2.31 -24.53 13.46
C ARG A 118 2.72 -25.81 12.76
N ARG A 119 3.25 -25.72 11.53
CA ARG A 119 3.71 -26.87 10.74
C ARG A 119 5.12 -27.36 11.13
N GLY A 120 5.71 -26.83 12.21
CA GLY A 120 7.05 -27.23 12.64
C GLY A 120 8.16 -26.85 11.65
N LYS A 121 7.88 -25.98 10.65
CA LYS A 121 8.88 -25.48 9.69
C LYS A 121 9.75 -24.36 10.29
N SER A 122 9.84 -24.30 11.62
CA SER A 122 10.81 -23.45 12.29
C SER A 122 12.21 -23.98 12.02
N ILE A 123 13.20 -23.09 12.01
CA ILE A 123 14.60 -23.49 11.98
C ILE A 123 14.86 -24.37 13.22
N VAL A 124 15.35 -25.60 12.99
CA VAL A 124 15.82 -26.49 14.05
C VAL A 124 17.26 -26.11 14.33
N VAL A 125 17.53 -25.65 15.56
CA VAL A 125 18.85 -25.17 16.01
C VAL A 125 19.61 -26.23 16.81
N GLU A 126 18.98 -27.38 17.06
CA GLU A 126 19.61 -28.49 17.78
C GLU A 126 20.71 -29.14 16.94
N GLN A 127 21.50 -30.05 17.50
CA GLN A 127 22.52 -30.86 16.80
C GLN A 127 22.32 -32.32 17.20
N GLY A 128 22.48 -33.28 16.27
CA GLY A 128 22.34 -34.72 16.55
C GLY A 128 20.92 -35.30 16.47
N HIS A 129 20.00 -34.65 15.74
CA HIS A 129 18.61 -35.07 15.62
C HIS A 129 18.41 -36.00 14.41
N THR A 130 17.58 -37.01 14.61
CA THR A 130 17.27 -38.02 13.59
C THR A 130 16.13 -37.53 12.69
N LEU A 131 16.41 -37.36 11.40
CA LEU A 131 15.42 -36.95 10.41
C LEU A 131 14.59 -38.16 9.97
N ILE A 132 13.31 -38.20 10.33
CA ILE A 132 12.38 -39.22 9.82
C ILE A 132 11.71 -38.68 8.56
N LEU A 133 12.21 -39.10 7.40
CA LEU A 133 11.61 -38.78 6.10
C LEU A 133 10.49 -39.80 5.83
N GLY A 134 9.24 -39.38 5.98
CA GLY A 134 8.09 -40.18 5.56
C GLY A 134 8.04 -40.30 4.04
N GLY A 135 8.44 -41.45 3.50
CA GLY A 135 8.13 -41.84 2.12
C GLY A 135 6.69 -42.34 2.02
N GLY A 136 5.96 -41.94 0.97
CA GLY A 136 4.56 -42.33 0.70
C GLY A 136 4.33 -43.85 0.71
N ASP A 137 3.11 -44.36 0.89
CA ASP A 137 1.85 -43.99 0.27
C ASP A 137 0.71 -43.82 1.29
N LYS A 138 -0.17 -42.85 1.01
CA LYS A 138 -1.39 -42.51 1.77
C LYS A 138 -1.14 -41.96 3.18
N LEU A 139 -1.49 -40.69 3.35
CA LEU A 139 -2.41 -40.17 4.38
C LEU A 139 -2.72 -38.71 4.03
#